data_AF-A0A538SBA6-F1
#
_entry.id   AF-A0A538SBA6-F1
#
_cell.length_a   1.000
_cell.length_b   1.000
_cell.length_c   1.000
_cell.angle_alpha   90.00
_cell.angle_beta   90.00
_cell.angle_gamma   90.00
#
_symmetry.space_group_name_H-M   'P 1'
#
loop_
_entity.id
_entity.type
_entity.pdbx_description
1 polymer ?
#
loop_
_entity_poly.entity_id
_entity_poly.type
_entity_poly.pdbx_seq_one_letter_code
_entity_poly.pdbx_strand_id
1 'polypeptide(L)'
;MSEVATVLQLHDLDLLLNEALDPKSRARLKKLGFEVQDPVVLQRARARLLQGVDRRWVNHYERALKRYGRAVAVVRDRVCQGCFITLPTSASPNAQESLTVCESCGRILYWR
;
A
#
# COMPACT_ATOMS: atom_id res chain seq x y z
N MET A 1 -1.09 17.06 2.95
CA MET A 1 -0.87 15.96 1.99
C MET A 1 -2.21 15.52 1.46
N SER A 2 -2.30 15.09 0.19
CA SER A 2 -3.53 14.51 -0.33
C SER A 2 -3.79 13.13 0.29
N GLU A 3 -5.06 12.71 0.34
CA GLU A 3 -5.46 11.39 0.86
C GLU A 3 -4.69 10.25 0.17
N VAL A 4 -4.52 10.36 -1.15
CA VAL A 4 -3.76 9.43 -1.99
C VAL A 4 -2.31 9.35 -1.56
N ALA A 5 -1.65 10.50 -1.37
CA ALA A 5 -0.26 10.52 -0.96
C ALA A 5 -0.06 9.82 0.39
N THR A 6 -0.97 10.04 1.36
CA THR A 6 -0.90 9.39 2.66
C THR A 6 -1.06 7.87 2.56
N VAL A 7 -2.00 7.37 1.75
CA VAL A 7 -2.21 5.92 1.56
C VAL A 7 -1.03 5.27 0.86
N LEU A 8 -0.47 5.91 -0.17
CA LEU A 8 0.72 5.40 -0.87
C LEU A 8 1.95 5.39 0.04
N GLN A 9 2.16 6.46 0.82
CA GLN A 9 3.25 6.54 1.78
C GLN A 9 3.13 5.46 2.87
N LEU A 10 1.92 5.20 3.35
CA LEU A 10 1.67 4.11 4.30
C LEU A 10 2.03 2.75 3.66
N HIS A 11 1.64 2.54 2.40
CA HIS A 11 1.96 1.32 1.65
C HIS A 11 3.46 1.08 1.53
N ASP A 12 4.21 2.09 1.10
CA ASP A 12 5.66 2.00 0.94
C ASP A 12 6.36 1.76 2.27
N LEU A 13 5.88 2.41 3.35
CA LEU A 13 6.41 2.19 4.69
C LEU A 13 6.17 0.76 5.18
N ASP A 14 5.00 0.17 4.92
CA ASP A 14 4.73 -1.21 5.31
C ASP A 14 5.58 -2.22 4.51
N LEU A 15 5.86 -1.95 3.23
CA LEU A 15 6.80 -2.74 2.46
C LEU A 15 8.21 -2.68 3.06
N LEU A 16 8.68 -1.47 3.38
CA LEU A 16 9.97 -1.27 4.02
C LEU A 16 10.02 -1.93 5.40
N LEU A 17 8.95 -1.81 6.20
CA LEU A 17 8.87 -2.46 7.51
C LEU A 17 8.92 -3.99 7.37
N ASN A 18 8.27 -4.56 6.35
CA ASN A 18 8.33 -6.00 6.10
C ASN A 18 9.73 -6.47 5.68
N GLU A 19 10.39 -5.74 4.77
CA GLU A 19 11.79 -6.01 4.41
C GLU A 19 12.75 -5.84 5.59
N ALA A 20 12.49 -4.81 6.40
CA ALA A 20 13.19 -4.64 7.65
C ALA A 20 12.91 -5.83 8.54
N LEU A 21 11.69 -6.31 8.77
CA LEU A 21 11.44 -7.44 9.68
C LEU A 21 12.05 -8.77 9.22
N ASP A 22 12.26 -8.99 7.93
CA ASP A 22 12.87 -10.20 7.38
C ASP A 22 14.42 -10.21 7.51
N PRO A 23 15.01 -11.15 8.29
CA PRO A 23 16.46 -11.24 8.45
C PRO A 23 17.23 -11.43 7.14
N LYS A 24 16.66 -12.17 6.17
CA LYS A 24 17.32 -12.41 4.88
C LYS A 24 17.41 -11.12 4.06
N SER A 25 16.30 -10.39 3.98
CA SER A 25 16.24 -9.08 3.32
C SER A 25 17.18 -8.07 4.00
N ARG A 26 17.17 -7.98 5.34
CA ARG A 26 18.13 -7.15 6.10
C ARG A 26 19.58 -7.44 5.75
N ALA A 27 19.97 -8.72 5.76
CA ALA A 27 21.34 -9.13 5.48
C ALA A 27 21.75 -8.77 4.04
N ARG A 28 20.84 -8.97 3.08
CA ARG A 28 21.05 -8.58 1.67
C ARG A 28 21.26 -7.07 1.52
N LEU A 29 20.41 -6.26 2.13
CA LEU A 29 20.50 -4.79 2.07
C LEU A 29 21.81 -4.28 2.68
N LYS A 30 22.18 -4.80 3.86
CA LYS A 30 23.47 -4.48 4.50
C LYS A 30 24.67 -4.85 3.61
N LYS A 31 24.64 -6.02 2.96
CA LYS A 31 25.70 -6.46 2.04
C LYS A 31 25.86 -5.52 0.83
N LEU A 32 24.76 -4.92 0.38
CA LEU A 32 24.75 -3.93 -0.70
C LEU A 32 25.11 -2.51 -0.24
N GLY A 33 25.38 -2.30 1.06
CA GLY A 33 25.73 -1.00 1.63
C GLY A 33 24.53 -0.11 1.98
N PHE A 34 23.30 -0.65 1.94
CA PHE A 34 22.11 0.10 2.38
C PHE A 34 21.96 0.04 3.90
N GLU A 35 21.70 1.20 4.50
CA GLU A 35 21.30 1.29 5.90
C GLU A 35 19.84 0.90 6.05
N VAL A 36 19.57 -0.06 6.95
CA VAL A 36 18.21 -0.48 7.27
C VAL A 36 17.81 0.17 8.59
N GLN A 37 16.75 0.98 8.55
CA GLN A 37 16.16 1.60 9.73
C GLN A 37 15.71 0.56 10.76
N ASP A 38 15.75 0.96 12.04
CA ASP A 38 15.22 0.14 13.13
C ASP A 38 13.70 -0.07 12.92
N PRO A 39 13.21 -1.33 12.90
CA PRO A 39 11.78 -1.62 12.82
C PRO A 39 10.93 -0.85 13.83
N VAL A 40 11.45 -0.56 15.03
CA VAL A 40 10.73 0.19 16.06
C VAL A 40 10.47 1.63 15.60
N VAL A 41 11.40 2.24 14.88
CA VAL A 41 11.23 3.58 14.30
C VAL A 41 10.19 3.54 13.18
N LEU A 42 10.26 2.52 12.31
CA LEU A 42 9.30 2.32 11.22
C LEU A 42 7.87 2.08 11.74
N GLN A 43 7.71 1.28 12.80
CA GLN A 43 6.41 1.07 13.46
C GLN A 43 5.82 2.36 14.03
N ARG A 44 6.64 3.23 14.64
CA ARG A 44 6.19 4.55 15.13
C ARG A 44 5.76 5.45 13.97
N ALA A 45 6.51 5.46 12.87
CA ALA A 45 6.13 6.20 11.67
C ALA A 45 4.81 5.68 11.08
N ARG A 46 4.61 4.35 11.06
CA ARG A 46 3.37 3.71 10.59
C ARG A 46 2.17 4.15 11.41
N ALA A 47 2.30 4.13 12.74
CA ALA A 47 1.23 4.58 13.64
C ALA A 47 0.83 6.04 13.40
N ARG A 48 1.79 6.92 13.11
CA ARG A 48 1.53 8.33 12.78
C ARG A 48 0.82 8.49 11.43
N LEU A 49 1.26 7.76 10.41
CA LEU A 49 0.61 7.81 9.08
C LEU A 49 -0.82 7.31 9.14
N LEU A 50 -1.08 6.22 9.88
CA LEU A 50 -2.43 5.68 10.07
C LEU A 50 -3.41 6.69 10.67
N GLN A 51 -2.96 7.62 11.52
CA GLN A 51 -3.81 8.69 12.06
C GLN A 51 -4.28 9.68 10.99
N GLY A 52 -3.52 9.81 9.90
CA GLY A 52 -3.84 10.70 8.77
C GLY A 52 -4.56 10.01 7.61
N VAL A 53 -4.78 8.69 7.67
CA VAL A 53 -5.53 7.94 6.66
C VAL A 53 -7.01 7.96 7.03
N ASP A 54 -7.87 8.30 6.06
CA ASP A 54 -9.32 8.23 6.26
C ASP A 54 -9.73 6.80 6.65
N ARG A 55 -10.59 6.69 7.67
CA ARG A 55 -11.02 5.42 8.23
C ARG A 55 -11.70 4.51 7.20
N ARG A 56 -12.27 5.07 6.12
CA ARG A 56 -12.81 4.31 4.98
C ARG A 56 -11.74 3.44 4.34
N TRP A 57 -10.51 3.92 4.23
CA TRP A 57 -9.40 3.18 3.61
C TRP A 57 -8.72 2.21 4.55
N VAL A 58 -8.62 2.52 5.85
CA VAL A 58 -7.88 1.71 6.84
C VAL A 58 -8.32 0.24 6.81
N ASN A 59 -9.62 -0.02 6.79
CA ASN A 59 -10.14 -1.39 6.79
C ASN A 59 -9.81 -2.16 5.51
N HIS A 60 -9.88 -1.52 4.34
CA HIS A 60 -9.49 -2.15 3.07
C HIS A 60 -7.98 -2.39 3.02
N TYR A 61 -7.22 -1.40 3.45
CA TYR A 61 -5.77 -1.42 3.52
C TYR A 61 -5.26 -2.59 4.36
N GLU A 62 -5.67 -2.68 5.63
CA GLU A 62 -5.19 -3.70 6.58
C GLU A 62 -5.57 -5.12 6.13
N ARG A 63 -6.80 -5.30 5.61
CA ARG A 63 -7.24 -6.61 5.09
C ARG A 63 -6.39 -7.05 3.89
N ALA A 64 -6.18 -6.14 2.94
CA ALA A 64 -5.40 -6.43 1.74
C ALA A 64 -3.92 -6.68 2.05
N LEU A 65 -3.33 -5.86 2.94
CA LEU A 65 -1.96 -6.04 3.41
C LEU A 65 -1.79 -7.41 4.09
N LYS A 66 -2.68 -7.76 5.02
CA LYS A 66 -2.63 -9.05 5.73
C LYS A 66 -2.74 -10.24 4.78
N ARG A 67 -3.57 -10.13 3.73
CA ARG A 67 -3.82 -11.23 2.79
C ARG A 67 -2.71 -11.39 1.75
N TYR A 68 -2.14 -10.29 1.27
CA TYR A 68 -1.27 -10.30 0.08
C TYR A 68 0.12 -9.72 0.29
N GLY A 69 0.43 -9.18 1.47
CA GLY A 69 1.63 -8.38 1.71
C GLY A 69 1.65 -7.03 0.98
N ARG A 70 0.57 -6.70 0.25
CA ARG A 70 0.40 -5.43 -0.48
C ARG A 70 -1.05 -4.96 -0.41
N ALA A 71 -1.24 -3.74 0.07
CA ALA A 71 -2.56 -3.14 0.23
C ALA A 71 -3.05 -2.39 -1.00
N VAL A 72 -2.14 -1.80 -1.78
CA VAL A 72 -2.45 -0.94 -2.92
C VAL A 72 -2.04 -1.64 -4.22
N ALA A 73 -2.82 -1.44 -5.27
CA ALA A 73 -2.51 -1.83 -6.64
C ALA A 73 -2.77 -0.66 -7.59
N VAL A 74 -1.91 -0.52 -8.60
CA VAL A 74 -2.14 0.44 -9.68
C VAL A 74 -3.17 -0.13 -10.66
N VAL A 75 -3.92 0.75 -11.33
CA VAL A 75 -4.73 0.38 -12.49
C VAL A 75 -4.01 0.77 -13.79
N ARG A 76 -3.95 -0.16 -14.74
CA ARG A 76 -3.47 0.04 -16.11
C ARG A 76 -4.44 -0.59 -17.08
N ASP A 77 -4.90 0.15 -18.08
CA ASP A 77 -5.84 -0.33 -19.09
C ASP A 77 -7.11 -0.99 -18.50
N ARG A 78 -7.65 -0.41 -17.42
CA ARG A 78 -8.75 -0.96 -16.61
C ARG A 78 -8.45 -2.31 -15.95
N VAL A 79 -7.19 -2.71 -15.83
CA VAL A 79 -6.78 -3.94 -15.15
C VAL A 79 -6.18 -3.62 -13.79
N CYS A 80 -6.67 -4.28 -12.75
CA CYS A 80 -6.06 -4.25 -11.42
C CYS A 80 -4.72 -4.99 -11.45
N GLN A 81 -3.61 -4.28 -11.25
CA GLN A 81 -2.27 -4.88 -11.29
C GLN A 81 -1.93 -5.76 -10.08
N GLY A 82 -2.86 -5.91 -9.13
CA GLY A 82 -2.70 -6.80 -7.97
C GLY A 82 -3.28 -8.20 -8.17
N CYS A 83 -4.35 -8.35 -8.95
CA CYS A 83 -4.99 -9.64 -9.22
C CYS A 83 -5.26 -9.91 -10.71
N PHE A 84 -4.89 -8.97 -11.59
CA PHE A 84 -5.00 -9.06 -13.04
C PHE A 84 -6.42 -9.24 -13.59
N ILE A 85 -7.44 -8.89 -12.81
CA ILE A 85 -8.81 -8.84 -13.30
C ILE A 85 -9.08 -7.54 -14.06
N THR A 86 -9.85 -7.62 -15.14
CA THR A 86 -10.43 -6.46 -15.83
C THR A 86 -11.55 -5.87 -14.98
N LEU A 87 -11.45 -4.59 -14.70
CA LEU A 87 -12.40 -3.83 -13.88
C LEU A 87 -13.61 -3.41 -14.71
N PRO A 88 -14.82 -3.37 -14.10
CA PRO A 88 -15.99 -2.79 -14.75
C PRO A 88 -15.76 -1.29 -15.01
N THR A 89 -16.46 -0.73 -15.99
CA THR A 89 -16.37 0.72 -16.32
C THR A 89 -16.70 1.61 -15.12
N SER A 90 -17.64 1.16 -14.28
CA SER A 90 -18.06 1.81 -13.04
C SER A 90 -17.00 1.85 -11.94
N ALA A 91 -15.91 1.08 -12.05
CA ALA A 91 -14.84 1.08 -11.04
C ALA A 91 -13.94 2.31 -11.12
N SER A 92 -13.99 3.05 -12.22
CA SER A 92 -13.22 4.28 -12.41
C SER A 92 -13.71 5.34 -11.42
N PRO A 93 -12.83 6.04 -10.71
CA PRO A 93 -13.25 7.07 -9.77
C PRO A 93 -13.81 8.29 -10.50
N ASN A 94 -14.62 9.07 -9.79
CA ASN A 94 -15.07 10.37 -10.26
C ASN A 94 -13.90 11.37 -10.29
N ALA A 95 -14.05 12.49 -10.99
CA ALA A 95 -12.97 13.48 -11.21
C ALA A 95 -12.29 14.02 -9.92
N GLN A 96 -12.92 13.91 -8.76
CA GLN A 96 -12.38 14.30 -7.46
C GLN A 96 -11.62 13.19 -6.72
N GLU A 97 -11.87 11.91 -7.03
CA GLU A 97 -11.29 10.77 -6.34
C GLU A 97 -10.24 10.10 -7.24
N SER A 98 -9.16 9.58 -6.66
CA SER A 98 -8.14 8.81 -7.39
C SER A 98 -7.87 7.45 -6.75
N LEU A 99 -8.63 7.12 -5.70
CA LEU A 99 -8.63 5.83 -5.03
C LEU A 99 -9.99 5.17 -5.14
N THR A 100 -10.02 3.89 -5.49
CA THR A 100 -11.20 3.02 -5.35
C THR A 100 -10.79 1.69 -4.72
N VAL A 101 -11.69 0.72 -4.63
CA VAL A 101 -11.38 -0.64 -4.14
C VAL A 101 -11.65 -1.63 -5.25
N CYS A 102 -10.75 -2.59 -5.45
CA CYS A 102 -10.99 -3.71 -6.33
C CYS A 102 -12.03 -4.64 -5.71
N GLU A 103 -13.18 -4.83 -6.34
CA GLU A 103 -14.25 -5.72 -5.83
C GLU A 103 -13.84 -7.20 -5.84
N SER A 104 -12.84 -7.58 -6.64
CA SER A 104 -12.35 -8.96 -6.74
C SER A 104 -11.35 -9.33 -5.64
N CYS A 105 -10.35 -8.47 -5.37
CA CYS A 105 -9.29 -8.79 -4.41
C CYS A 105 -9.29 -7.90 -3.15
N GLY A 106 -10.08 -6.83 -3.12
CA GLY A 106 -10.19 -5.93 -1.98
C GLY A 106 -9.03 -4.96 -1.78
N ARG A 107 -8.01 -4.94 -2.66
CA ARG A 107 -6.93 -3.93 -2.64
C ARG A 107 -7.46 -2.56 -3.00
N ILE A 108 -6.83 -1.53 -2.42
CA ILE A 108 -7.05 -0.15 -2.83
C ILE A 108 -6.45 0.03 -4.23
N LEU A 109 -7.21 0.60 -5.14
CA LEU A 109 -6.82 0.89 -6.50
C LEU A 109 -6.36 2.33 -6.59
N TYR A 110 -5.15 2.55 -7.10
CA TYR A 110 -4.66 3.87 -7.47
C TYR A 110 -4.77 4.07 -8.98
N TRP A 111 -5.56 5.07 -9.37
CA TRP A 111 -5.79 5.46 -10.74
C TRP A 111 -4.87 6.63 -11.08
N ARG A 112 -3.93 6.41 -11.99
CA ARG A 112 -2.97 7.39 -12.50
C ARG A 112 -2.98 7.45 -14.00
#